data_AF-A0A531KDX7-F1
#
_entry.id   AF-A0A531KDX7-F1
#
_cell.length_a   1.000
_cell.length_b   1.000
_cell.length_c   1.000
_cell.angle_alpha   90.00
_cell.angle_beta   90.00
_cell.angle_gamma   90.00
#
_symmetry.space_group_name_H-M   'P 1'
#
loop_
_entity.id
_entity.type
_entity.pdbx_description
1 polymer ?
#
loop_
_entity_poly.entity_id
_entity_poly.type
_entity_poly.pdbx_seq_one_letter_code
_entity_poly.pdbx_strand_id
1 'polypeptide(L)'
;GNHIRVHPMALVHYDQLKDEAAKREITELTVGYADKTEYFVDRLARGVARIAAALYPKPVIVRMSDFKTNEYAGLIGGAQFEPEEENPMVGFRGASRYYSPLYREGFALECRAIRRLRNEMGFRNVIVMIPFCRSTHEADRVLEVMAENQL
;
A
#
# COMPACT_ATOMS: atom_id res chain seq x y z
N GLY A 1 14.91 3.93 4.95
CA GLY A 1 13.94 4.95 4.51
C GLY A 1 12.97 4.32 3.54
N ASN A 2 11.67 4.62 3.64
CA ASN A 2 10.64 3.99 2.82
C ASN A 2 10.97 4.18 1.33
N HIS A 3 11.22 3.09 0.59
CA HIS A 3 11.75 3.16 -0.77
C HIS A 3 10.69 3.45 -1.84
N ILE A 4 9.42 3.53 -1.43
CA ILE A 4 8.28 3.80 -2.29
C ILE A 4 7.90 5.26 -2.09
N ARG A 5 8.01 6.05 -3.16
CA ARG A 5 7.78 7.50 -3.14
C ARG A 5 6.47 7.92 -3.81
N VAL A 6 5.83 7.01 -4.54
CA VAL A 6 4.64 7.28 -5.35
C VAL A 6 3.39 6.83 -4.59
N HIS A 7 2.34 7.65 -4.66
CA HIS A 7 1.03 7.28 -4.13
C HIS A 7 0.46 6.06 -4.87
N PRO A 8 -0.06 5.02 -4.20
CA PRO A 8 -0.54 3.81 -4.88
C PRO A 8 -1.63 4.09 -5.92
N MET A 9 -2.60 4.94 -5.59
CA MET A 9 -3.67 5.32 -6.52
C MET A 9 -3.16 6.11 -7.73
N ALA A 10 -2.01 6.80 -7.61
CA ALA A 10 -1.38 7.48 -8.74
C ALA A 10 -0.74 6.49 -9.73
N LEU A 11 -0.36 5.30 -9.28
CA LEU A 11 0.08 4.22 -10.17
C LEU A 11 -1.11 3.53 -10.82
N VAL A 12 -2.18 3.29 -10.05
CA VAL A 12 -3.41 2.63 -10.53
C VAL A 12 -4.11 3.51 -11.59
N HIS A 13 -4.25 4.80 -11.33
CA HIS A 13 -4.93 5.75 -12.21
C HIS A 13 -3.96 6.72 -12.89
N TYR A 14 -2.79 6.22 -13.28
CA TYR A 14 -1.71 7.03 -13.87
C TYR A 14 -2.19 7.92 -15.02
N ASP A 15 -3.01 7.38 -15.92
CA ASP A 15 -3.50 8.12 -17.09
C ASP A 15 -4.46 9.27 -16.72
N GLN A 16 -5.08 9.20 -15.54
CA GLN A 16 -6.02 10.19 -15.02
C GLN A 16 -5.33 11.28 -14.18
N LEU A 17 -4.02 11.18 -13.96
CA LEU A 17 -3.26 12.21 -13.27
C LEU A 17 -3.28 13.52 -14.07
N LYS A 18 -3.59 14.62 -13.38
CA LYS A 18 -3.53 15.99 -13.91
C LYS A 18 -2.17 16.65 -13.71
N ASP A 19 -1.42 16.23 -12.70
CA ASP A 19 -0.09 16.76 -12.40
C ASP A 19 0.95 16.15 -13.38
N GLU A 20 1.30 16.92 -14.39
CA GLU A 20 2.28 16.53 -15.41
C GLU A 20 3.70 16.38 -14.86
N ALA A 21 4.06 17.10 -13.78
CA ALA A 21 5.35 16.90 -13.13
C ALA A 21 5.39 15.55 -12.41
N ALA A 22 4.33 15.21 -11.67
CA ALA A 22 4.20 13.90 -11.05
C ALA A 22 4.20 12.77 -12.09
N LYS A 23 3.51 12.93 -13.23
CA LYS A 23 3.51 11.92 -14.30
C LYS A 23 4.90 11.64 -14.86
N ARG A 24 5.71 12.69 -15.07
CA ARG A 24 7.10 12.56 -15.52
C ARG A 24 7.93 11.80 -14.49
N GLU A 25 7.88 12.19 -13.22
CA GLU A 25 8.65 11.54 -12.16
C GLU A 25 8.22 10.07 -11.95
N ILE A 26 6.92 9.78 -12.02
CA ILE A 26 6.41 8.40 -11.96
C ILE A 26 6.92 7.60 -13.16
N THR A 27 6.94 8.16 -14.36
CA THR A 27 7.48 7.48 -15.54
C THR A 27 8.94 7.13 -15.39
N GLU A 28 9.75 8.05 -14.88
CA GLU A 28 11.17 7.81 -14.60
C GLU A 28 11.37 6.74 -13.52
N LEU A 29 10.57 6.78 -12.43
CA LEU A 29 10.65 5.81 -11.35
C LEU A 29 10.20 4.40 -11.73
N THR A 30 9.30 4.31 -12.70
CA THR A 30 8.70 3.05 -13.19
C THR A 30 9.36 2.52 -14.45
N VAL A 31 10.51 3.07 -14.87
CA VAL A 31 11.30 2.51 -15.96
C VAL A 31 11.63 1.04 -15.69
N GLY A 32 11.39 0.18 -16.69
CA GLY A 32 11.59 -1.27 -16.59
C GLY A 32 10.38 -2.05 -16.07
N TYR A 33 9.33 -1.37 -15.61
CA TYR A 33 8.05 -1.99 -15.29
C TYR A 33 7.06 -1.78 -16.43
N ALA A 34 6.54 -2.87 -16.99
CA ALA A 34 5.50 -2.82 -18.02
C ALA A 34 4.17 -2.29 -17.46
N ASP A 35 3.87 -2.65 -16.22
CA ASP A 35 2.76 -2.14 -15.42
C ASP A 35 3.33 -1.23 -14.31
N LYS A 36 2.91 0.02 -14.25
CA LYS A 36 3.39 0.98 -13.25
C LYS A 36 3.07 0.54 -11.82
N THR A 37 1.96 -0.17 -11.59
CA THR A 37 1.62 -0.69 -10.26
C THR A 37 2.61 -1.74 -9.77
N GLU A 38 3.31 -2.42 -10.69
CA GLU A 38 4.30 -3.44 -10.38
C GLU A 38 5.52 -2.86 -9.65
N TYR A 39 5.85 -1.58 -9.90
CA TYR A 39 6.86 -0.86 -9.11
C TYR A 39 6.53 -0.89 -7.62
N PHE A 40 5.28 -0.62 -7.24
CA PHE A 40 4.88 -0.62 -5.83
C PHE A 40 5.02 -2.01 -5.22
N VAL A 41 4.48 -3.01 -5.93
CA VAL A 41 4.41 -4.40 -5.43
C VAL A 41 5.78 -5.03 -5.30
N ASP A 42 6.65 -4.88 -6.31
CA ASP A 42 8.03 -5.37 -6.26
C ASP A 42 8.82 -4.68 -5.14
N ARG A 43 8.77 -3.35 -5.05
CA ARG A 43 9.50 -2.59 -4.03
C ARG A 43 9.05 -2.93 -2.62
N LEU A 44 7.74 -3.07 -2.39
CA LEU A 44 7.20 -3.43 -1.08
C LEU A 44 7.60 -4.85 -0.69
N ALA A 45 7.39 -5.82 -1.59
CA ALA A 45 7.75 -7.23 -1.35
C ALA A 45 9.25 -7.36 -1.04
N ARG A 46 10.14 -6.76 -1.84
CA ARG A 46 11.60 -6.78 -1.57
C ARG A 46 11.98 -6.05 -0.29
N GLY A 47 11.31 -4.94 0.02
CA GLY A 47 11.54 -4.18 1.25
C GLY A 47 11.28 -5.03 2.49
N VAL A 48 10.11 -5.68 2.53
CA VAL A 48 9.73 -6.56 3.63
C VAL A 48 10.56 -7.84 3.64
N ALA A 49 10.86 -8.43 2.48
CA ALA A 49 11.70 -9.63 2.37
C ALA A 49 13.08 -9.45 3.01
N ARG A 50 13.72 -8.28 2.82
CA ARG A 50 15.01 -7.99 3.45
C ARG A 50 14.95 -8.05 4.97
N ILE A 51 13.85 -7.55 5.56
CA ILE A 51 13.63 -7.59 7.01
C ILE A 51 13.30 -9.02 7.45
N ALA A 52 12.41 -9.70 6.72
CA ALA A 52 11.98 -11.06 7.02
C ALA A 52 13.14 -12.08 6.96
N ALA A 53 14.04 -11.92 5.98
CA ALA A 53 15.21 -12.77 5.81
C ALA A 53 16.17 -12.73 7.01
N ALA A 54 16.36 -11.55 7.61
CA ALA A 54 17.26 -11.40 8.76
C ALA A 54 16.77 -12.14 10.02
N LEU A 55 15.47 -12.45 10.10
CA LEU A 55 14.83 -13.08 11.25
C LEU A 55 14.33 -14.50 10.94
N TYR A 56 14.49 -14.99 9.72
CA TYR A 56 13.96 -16.29 9.30
C TYR A 56 14.56 -17.45 10.13
N PRO A 57 13.77 -18.43 10.61
CA PRO A 57 12.32 -18.62 10.38
C PRO A 57 11.40 -18.02 11.46
N LYS A 58 11.90 -17.14 12.34
CA LYS A 58 11.08 -16.54 13.42
C LYS A 58 9.93 -15.71 12.83
N PRO A 59 8.76 -15.65 13.50
CA PRO A 59 7.65 -14.81 13.06
C PRO A 59 8.06 -13.34 12.92
N VAL A 60 7.60 -12.70 11.84
CA VAL A 60 7.81 -11.28 11.58
C VAL A 60 6.45 -10.61 11.37
N ILE A 61 6.09 -9.71 12.28
CA ILE A 61 4.83 -8.97 12.19
C ILE A 61 5.05 -7.72 11.36
N VAL A 62 4.34 -7.61 10.24
CA VAL A 62 4.37 -6.47 9.34
C VAL A 62 3.06 -5.71 9.51
N ARG A 63 3.17 -4.47 9.97
CA ARG A 63 2.03 -3.55 10.01
C ARG A 63 1.76 -3.01 8.61
N MET A 64 0.53 -3.11 8.13
CA MET A 64 0.10 -2.48 6.88
C MET A 64 0.19 -0.96 6.97
N SER A 65 0.07 -0.28 5.84
CA SER A 65 0.22 1.17 5.76
C SER A 65 -0.75 1.91 6.69
N ASP A 66 -0.25 2.74 7.60
CA ASP A 66 -1.06 3.56 8.52
C ASP A 66 -0.80 5.05 8.31
N PHE A 67 -0.56 5.42 7.05
CA PHE A 67 -0.33 6.81 6.69
C PHE A 67 -1.65 7.58 6.78
N LYS A 68 -1.54 8.82 7.25
CA LYS A 68 -2.61 9.80 7.25
C LYS A 68 -2.79 10.40 5.85
N THR A 69 -3.93 11.02 5.61
CA THR A 69 -4.24 11.73 4.36
C THR A 69 -3.15 12.71 3.95
N ASN A 70 -2.67 13.54 4.87
CA ASN A 70 -1.59 14.50 4.60
C ASN A 70 -0.23 13.84 4.27
N GLU A 71 0.07 12.68 4.84
CA GLU A 71 1.28 11.91 4.54
C GLU A 71 1.19 11.28 3.15
N TYR A 72 0.03 10.74 2.78
CA TYR A 72 -0.22 10.23 1.42
C TYR A 72 -0.27 11.34 0.38
N ALA A 73 -0.84 12.50 0.70
CA ALA A 73 -0.92 13.64 -0.21
C ALA A 73 0.47 14.17 -0.58
N GLY A 74 1.44 14.03 0.33
CA GLY A 74 2.84 14.38 0.09
C GLY A 74 3.63 13.38 -0.75
N LEU A 75 3.06 12.21 -1.11
CA LEU A 75 3.69 11.30 -2.08
C LEU A 75 3.51 11.83 -3.51
N ILE A 76 4.36 11.39 -4.43
CA ILE A 76 4.29 11.78 -5.84
C ILE A 76 2.93 11.35 -6.40
N GLY A 77 2.19 12.33 -6.94
CA GLY A 77 0.83 12.14 -7.47
C GLY A 77 -0.26 11.93 -6.40
N GLY A 78 0.04 12.11 -5.11
CA GLY A 78 -0.87 11.82 -4.00
C GLY A 78 -1.99 12.84 -3.82
N ALA A 79 -1.70 14.13 -3.99
CA ALA A 79 -2.65 15.22 -3.72
C ALA A 79 -4.02 15.08 -4.44
N GLN A 80 -4.06 14.44 -5.62
CA GLN A 80 -5.31 14.22 -6.36
C GLN A 80 -6.25 13.18 -5.70
N PHE A 81 -5.70 12.28 -4.87
CA PHE A 81 -6.44 11.14 -4.31
C PHE A 81 -6.73 11.26 -2.82
N GLU A 82 -6.23 12.32 -2.18
CA GLU A 82 -6.33 12.50 -0.75
C GLU A 82 -7.24 13.68 -0.41
N PRO A 83 -8.33 13.45 0.35
CA PRO A 83 -9.19 14.54 0.78
C PRO A 83 -8.45 15.43 1.79
N GLU A 84 -8.74 16.72 1.76
CA GLU A 84 -8.31 17.63 2.82
C GLU A 84 -9.12 17.37 4.09
N GLU A 85 -8.43 17.15 5.21
CA GLU A 85 -9.03 16.91 6.52
C GLU A 85 -8.50 17.92 7.53
N GLU A 86 -9.37 18.50 8.35
CA GLU A 86 -8.95 19.38 9.44
C GLU A 86 -8.07 18.64 10.47
N ASN A 87 -8.36 17.37 10.73
CA ASN A 87 -7.59 16.54 11.67
C ASN A 87 -7.27 15.14 11.11
N PRO A 88 -6.14 15.00 10.39
CA PRO A 88 -5.70 13.72 9.82
C PRO A 88 -5.40 12.62 10.85
N MET A 89 -5.21 12.94 12.13
CA MET A 89 -4.90 11.94 13.15
C MET A 89 -6.08 11.00 13.43
N VAL A 90 -7.31 11.51 13.35
CA VAL A 90 -8.55 10.77 13.60
C VAL A 90 -9.33 10.47 12.33
N GLY A 91 -8.87 10.98 11.19
CA GLY A 91 -9.51 10.90 9.88
C GLY A 91 -9.27 9.60 9.10
N PHE A 92 -9.10 9.73 7.79
CA PHE A 92 -9.09 8.63 6.82
C PHE A 92 -7.76 7.84 6.80
N ARG A 93 -7.63 6.87 7.72
CA ARG A 93 -6.46 6.00 7.88
C ARG A 93 -6.79 4.58 8.38
N GLY A 94 -5.79 3.70 8.34
CA GLY A 94 -5.84 2.30 8.76
C GLY A 94 -7.03 1.51 8.19
N ALA A 95 -7.68 0.67 8.99
CA ALA A 95 -8.75 -0.23 8.53
C ALA A 95 -9.81 0.46 7.67
N SER A 96 -10.26 1.65 8.09
CA SER A 96 -11.30 2.40 7.37
C SER A 96 -10.93 2.82 5.95
N ARG A 97 -9.64 2.93 5.67
CA ARG A 97 -9.10 3.24 4.34
C ARG A 97 -9.10 2.03 3.42
N TYR A 98 -8.83 0.83 3.95
CA TYR A 98 -8.58 -0.36 3.14
C TYR A 98 -9.81 -0.88 2.37
N TYR A 99 -11.02 -0.72 2.92
CA TYR A 99 -12.26 -1.11 2.25
C TYR A 99 -12.94 0.06 1.52
N SER A 100 -12.45 1.29 1.69
CA SER A 100 -13.06 2.48 1.09
C SER A 100 -12.88 2.49 -0.43
N PRO A 101 -13.90 2.84 -1.22
CA PRO A 101 -13.76 3.01 -2.67
C PRO A 101 -12.62 3.96 -3.08
N LEU A 102 -12.26 4.92 -2.22
CA LEU A 102 -11.17 5.87 -2.47
C LEU A 102 -9.77 5.23 -2.50
N TYR A 103 -9.59 4.05 -1.88
CA TYR A 103 -8.26 3.47 -1.69
C TYR A 103 -8.20 1.94 -1.81
N ARG A 104 -9.33 1.24 -1.98
CA ARG A 104 -9.39 -0.23 -2.06
C ARG A 104 -8.40 -0.81 -3.08
N GLU A 105 -8.22 -0.15 -4.23
CA GLU A 105 -7.24 -0.56 -5.24
C GLU A 105 -5.79 -0.37 -4.79
N GLY A 106 -5.50 0.67 -3.99
CA GLY A 106 -4.21 0.85 -3.34
C GLY A 106 -3.90 -0.26 -2.33
N PHE A 107 -4.88 -0.62 -1.51
CA PHE A 107 -4.74 -1.74 -0.57
C PHE A 107 -4.61 -3.10 -1.26
N ALA A 108 -5.25 -3.27 -2.43
CA ALA A 108 -5.06 -4.45 -3.29
C ALA A 108 -3.57 -4.61 -3.71
N LEU A 109 -2.86 -3.51 -3.99
CA LEU A 109 -1.42 -3.57 -4.29
C LEU A 109 -0.59 -4.02 -3.08
N GLU A 110 -0.92 -3.56 -1.87
CA GLU A 110 -0.27 -4.06 -0.65
C GLU A 110 -0.54 -5.55 -0.45
N CYS A 111 -1.78 -6.00 -0.66
CA CYS A 111 -2.13 -7.41 -0.58
C CYS A 111 -1.35 -8.26 -1.58
N ARG A 112 -1.25 -7.80 -2.83
CA ARG A 112 -0.47 -8.45 -3.89
C ARG A 112 1.01 -8.57 -3.51
N ALA A 113 1.58 -7.55 -2.86
CA ALA A 113 2.97 -7.57 -2.40
C ALA A 113 3.21 -8.59 -1.29
N ILE A 114 2.32 -8.67 -0.28
CA ILE A 114 2.43 -9.68 0.78
C ILE A 114 2.21 -11.09 0.22
N ARG A 115 1.27 -11.27 -0.71
CA ARG A 115 1.04 -12.56 -1.37
C ARG A 115 2.29 -13.03 -2.12
N ARG A 116 2.91 -12.16 -2.92
CA ARG A 116 4.19 -12.44 -3.60
C ARG A 116 5.28 -12.82 -2.59
N LEU A 117 5.43 -12.01 -1.54
CA LEU A 117 6.41 -12.23 -0.48
C LEU A 117 6.27 -13.63 0.16
N ARG A 118 5.03 -14.05 0.46
CA ARG A 118 4.76 -15.36 1.09
C ARG A 118 4.90 -16.53 0.12
N ASN A 119 4.32 -16.40 -1.08
CA ASN A 119 4.09 -17.52 -1.99
C ASN A 119 5.19 -17.68 -3.04
N GLU A 120 5.79 -16.59 -3.50
CA GLU A 120 6.84 -16.61 -4.53
C GLU A 120 8.22 -16.51 -3.89
N MET A 121 8.38 -15.67 -2.85
CA MET A 121 9.67 -15.46 -2.17
C MET A 121 9.89 -16.37 -0.96
N GLY A 122 8.88 -17.12 -0.53
CA GLY A 122 8.98 -18.14 0.52
C GLY A 122 8.91 -17.66 1.97
N PHE A 123 8.66 -16.37 2.22
CA PHE A 123 8.62 -15.80 3.59
C PHE A 123 7.26 -16.03 4.28
N ARG A 124 6.90 -17.30 4.48
CA ARG A 124 5.64 -17.71 5.14
C ARG A 124 5.57 -17.34 6.62
N ASN A 125 6.69 -16.95 7.24
CA ASN A 125 6.79 -16.45 8.61
C ASN A 125 6.28 -15.00 8.79
N VAL A 126 5.91 -14.32 7.70
CA VAL A 126 5.39 -12.94 7.74
C VAL A 126 3.90 -12.94 8.10
N ILE A 127 3.57 -12.24 9.18
CA ILE A 127 2.21 -12.06 9.71
C ILE A 127 1.79 -10.62 9.47
N VAL A 128 0.57 -10.40 8.98
CA VAL A 128 0.05 -9.06 8.71
C VAL A 128 -0.69 -8.53 9.93
N MET A 129 -0.44 -7.28 10.29
CA MET A 129 -1.18 -6.55 11.32
C MET A 129 -1.91 -5.36 10.68
N ILE A 130 -3.24 -5.31 10.87
CA ILE A 130 -4.12 -4.23 10.41
C ILE A 130 -4.14 -3.11 11.47
N PRO A 131 -3.62 -1.91 11.16
CA PRO A 131 -3.64 -0.78 12.08
C PRO A 131 -5.01 -0.08 12.11
N PHE A 132 -5.26 0.66 13.20
CA PHE A 132 -6.37 1.62 13.32
C PHE A 132 -7.77 1.04 13.01
N CYS A 133 -8.00 -0.21 13.43
CA CYS A 133 -9.32 -0.84 13.37
C CYS A 133 -10.19 -0.37 14.54
N ARG A 134 -11.25 0.38 14.25
CA ARG A 134 -12.10 1.03 15.26
C ARG A 134 -13.27 0.19 15.71
N SER A 135 -13.66 -0.82 14.93
CA SER A 135 -14.77 -1.73 15.26
C SER A 135 -14.57 -3.10 14.63
N THR A 136 -15.26 -4.11 15.15
CA THR A 136 -15.26 -5.45 14.55
C THR A 136 -15.80 -5.45 13.12
N HIS A 137 -16.77 -4.59 12.82
CA HIS A 137 -17.29 -4.45 11.46
C HIS A 137 -16.26 -3.88 10.47
N GLU A 138 -15.35 -3.02 10.92
CA GLU A 138 -14.20 -2.63 10.09
C GLU A 138 -13.25 -3.82 9.85
N ALA A 139 -13.03 -4.66 10.87
CA ALA A 139 -12.20 -5.85 10.73
C ALA A 139 -12.78 -6.82 9.68
N ASP A 140 -14.08 -7.10 9.76
CA ASP A 140 -14.76 -7.99 8.81
C ASP A 140 -14.61 -7.48 7.37
N ARG A 141 -14.84 -6.18 7.13
CA ARG A 141 -14.66 -5.58 5.81
C ARG A 141 -13.23 -5.62 5.29
N VAL A 142 -12.24 -5.45 6.17
CA VAL A 142 -10.83 -5.59 5.76
C VAL A 142 -10.52 -7.04 5.37
N LEU A 143 -11.01 -8.00 6.15
CA LEU A 143 -10.83 -9.43 5.85
C LEU A 143 -11.48 -9.81 4.51
N GLU A 144 -12.66 -9.28 4.19
CA GLU A 144 -13.30 -9.46 2.89
C GLU A 144 -12.41 -8.95 1.74
N VAL A 145 -11.87 -7.73 1.85
CA VAL A 145 -10.98 -7.16 0.82
C VAL A 145 -9.69 -7.96 0.70
N MET A 146 -9.11 -8.44 1.81
CA MET A 146 -7.93 -9.31 1.79
C MET A 146 -8.23 -10.63 1.07
N ALA A 147 -9.36 -11.25 1.36
CA ALA A 147 -9.80 -12.51 0.75
C ALA A 147 -10.01 -12.37 -0.76
N GLU A 148 -10.63 -11.29 -1.22
CA GLU A 148 -10.78 -10.99 -2.65
C GLU A 148 -9.43 -10.84 -3.37
N ASN A 149 -8.42 -10.33 -2.66
CA ASN A 149 -7.04 -10.20 -3.15
C ASN A 149 -6.17 -11.44 -2.89
N GLN A 150 -6.78 -12.54 -2.44
CA GLN A 150 -6.13 -13.83 -2.19
C GLN A 150 -4.97 -13.74 -1.17
N LEU A 151 -5.12 -12.91 -0.14
CA LEU A 151 -4.21 -12.80 1.00
C LEU A 151 -4.82 -13.38 2.28
#